data_AF-A0A3C1VR85-F1
#
_entry.id   AF-A0A3C1VR85-F1
#
_cell.length_a   1.000
_cell.length_b   1.000
_cell.length_c   1.000
_cell.angle_alpha   90.00
_cell.angle_beta   90.00
_cell.angle_gamma   90.00
#
_symmetry.space_group_name_H-M   'P 1'
#
loop_
_entity.id
_entity.type
_entity.pdbx_description
1 polymer ?
#
loop_
_entity_poly.entity_id
_entity_poly.type
_entity_poly.pdbx_seq_one_letter_code
_entity_poly.pdbx_strand_id
1 'polypeptide(L)'
;MEKISRENLRPVRTLNMLSSREIQGLMSSQDKVHKLFRQCALAVLNAGSDMDDVTQLLEAYRDFEIEVIPQSRGPILSVDNAPPTAFVDGNMIRAVQEHLFSVLRDVVYVNHALNISYDLDSRRGVTDAVFDILRNADIVRPNLRPDLAVCWGGHSISRAEYDFTKDVGYQLGLRGLNIATGCGPGAMKGPMKGAAIGHSKQLQDMRRYIGITEPGIIAAEAPNPIVNELVILPDIEKRLEAFVRLAHCIVVFPGGAGTAEELLYVLSLLMHERNADQRLGLILAASEESKDYFEAFDAFIRDTLGE
;
A
#
# COMPACT_ATOMS: atom_id res chain seq x y z
N MET A 1 -3.48 -28.43 -1.93
CA MET A 1 -3.85 -27.19 -2.63
C MET A 1 -3.26 -27.24 -4.02
N GLU A 2 -4.02 -26.81 -5.02
CA GLU A 2 -3.50 -26.55 -6.36
C GLU A 2 -2.48 -25.41 -6.28
N LYS A 3 -1.36 -25.55 -7.00
CA LYS A 3 -0.27 -24.57 -7.03
C LYS A 3 0.20 -24.43 -8.47
N ILE A 4 0.61 -23.22 -8.85
CA ILE A 4 0.96 -22.90 -10.23
C ILE A 4 2.41 -22.40 -10.29
N SER A 5 3.18 -22.89 -11.24
CA SER A 5 4.51 -22.38 -11.57
C SER A 5 4.45 -21.53 -12.84
N ARG A 6 5.23 -20.46 -12.88
CA ARG A 6 5.34 -19.60 -14.05
C ARG A 6 6.74 -18.99 -14.16
N GLU A 7 7.38 -19.29 -15.28
CA GLU A 7 8.66 -18.69 -15.63
C GLU A 7 8.47 -17.43 -16.50
N ASN A 8 9.55 -16.65 -16.64
CA ASN A 8 9.64 -15.53 -17.57
C ASN A 8 8.62 -14.40 -17.36
N LEU A 9 8.25 -14.14 -16.10
CA LEU A 9 7.47 -12.96 -15.75
C LEU A 9 8.32 -11.71 -16.01
N ARG A 10 7.79 -10.78 -16.79
CA ARG A 10 8.46 -9.51 -17.12
C ARG A 10 7.70 -8.35 -16.49
N PRO A 11 8.35 -7.23 -16.16
CA PRO A 11 7.60 -6.07 -15.71
C PRO A 11 6.64 -5.61 -16.82
N VAL A 12 5.39 -5.31 -16.47
CA VAL A 12 4.34 -4.82 -17.39
C VAL A 12 4.60 -3.35 -17.74
N ARG A 13 5.13 -2.57 -16.80
CA ARG A 13 5.61 -1.19 -17.01
C ARG A 13 7.13 -1.10 -16.92
N THR A 14 7.70 0.02 -17.37
CA THR A 14 9.13 0.28 -17.16
C THR A 14 9.41 0.39 -15.68
N LEU A 15 10.18 -0.56 -15.14
CA LEU A 15 10.85 -0.38 -13.86
C LEU A 15 11.91 0.72 -14.00
N ASN A 16 12.04 1.57 -12.98
CA ASN A 16 13.32 2.26 -12.76
C ASN A 16 14.38 1.16 -12.71
N MET A 17 15.25 1.14 -13.72
CA MET A 17 16.10 -0.03 -13.96
C MET A 17 17.04 -0.20 -12.77
N LEU A 18 16.80 -1.24 -11.97
CA LEU A 18 17.77 -1.72 -11.00
C LEU A 18 19.07 -2.04 -11.75
N SER A 19 20.17 -1.49 -11.27
CA SER A 19 21.49 -1.80 -11.80
C SER A 19 21.82 -3.27 -11.55
N SER A 20 22.70 -3.84 -12.39
CA SER A 20 23.20 -5.20 -12.17
C SER A 20 23.86 -5.37 -10.79
N ARG A 21 24.39 -4.29 -10.19
CA ARG A 21 24.96 -4.29 -8.83
C ARG A 21 23.89 -4.40 -7.76
N GLU A 22 22.75 -3.73 -7.90
CA GLU A 22 21.63 -3.85 -6.95
C GLU A 22 21.00 -5.24 -7.03
N ILE A 23 20.85 -5.79 -8.24
CA ILE A 23 20.34 -7.15 -8.47
C ILE A 23 21.33 -8.20 -7.92
N GLN A 24 22.62 -8.09 -8.25
CA GLN A 24 23.64 -8.97 -7.68
C GLN A 24 23.75 -8.80 -6.17
N GLY A 25 23.60 -7.57 -5.67
CA GLY A 25 23.49 -7.27 -4.26
C GLY A 25 22.40 -8.13 -3.62
N LEU A 26 21.21 -8.22 -4.22
CA LEU A 26 20.15 -9.11 -3.76
C LEU A 26 20.50 -10.60 -3.90
N MET A 27 21.05 -11.04 -5.04
CA MET A 27 21.45 -12.45 -5.23
C MET A 27 22.58 -12.90 -4.28
N SER A 28 23.45 -11.97 -3.89
CA SER A 28 24.55 -12.17 -2.93
C SER A 28 24.16 -11.84 -1.49
N SER A 29 23.00 -11.19 -1.30
CA SER A 29 22.59 -10.68 0.00
C SER A 29 22.27 -11.82 0.95
N GLN A 30 22.48 -11.53 2.24
CA GLN A 30 22.19 -12.42 3.33
C GLN A 30 20.78 -13.02 3.17
N ASP A 31 20.64 -14.30 3.52
CA ASP A 31 19.42 -15.10 3.62
C ASP A 31 18.17 -14.32 4.08
N LYS A 32 18.34 -13.26 4.89
CA LYS A 32 17.29 -12.33 5.33
C LYS A 32 16.57 -11.55 4.22
N VAL A 33 17.29 -10.95 3.26
CA VAL A 33 16.66 -10.11 2.21
C VAL A 33 15.87 -10.97 1.24
N HIS A 34 16.41 -12.13 0.89
CA HIS A 34 15.70 -13.12 0.08
C HIS A 34 14.44 -13.61 0.78
N LYS A 35 14.51 -13.93 2.08
CA LYS A 35 13.34 -14.29 2.90
C LYS A 35 12.29 -13.20 2.92
N LEU A 36 12.69 -11.95 3.12
CA LEU A 36 11.77 -10.80 3.10
C LEU A 36 11.10 -10.62 1.74
N PHE A 37 11.88 -10.68 0.65
CA PHE A 37 11.35 -10.61 -0.71
C PHE A 37 10.34 -11.73 -0.97
N ARG A 38 10.68 -12.96 -0.62
CA ARG A 38 9.80 -14.13 -0.74
C ARG A 38 8.50 -13.96 0.06
N GLN A 39 8.58 -13.49 1.30
CA GLN A 39 7.42 -13.26 2.17
C GLN A 39 6.48 -12.21 1.58
N CYS A 40 7.01 -11.06 1.16
CA CYS A 40 6.22 -9.99 0.55
C CYS A 40 5.63 -10.41 -0.80
N ALA A 41 6.37 -11.17 -1.61
CA ALA A 41 5.89 -11.72 -2.87
C ALA A 41 4.74 -12.71 -2.67
N LEU A 42 4.84 -13.60 -1.68
CA LEU A 42 3.78 -14.54 -1.34
C LEU A 42 2.51 -13.81 -0.88
N ALA A 43 2.66 -12.77 -0.05
CA ALA A 43 1.55 -11.94 0.38
C ALA A 43 0.81 -11.31 -0.81
N VAL A 44 1.56 -10.74 -1.76
CA VAL A 44 1.01 -10.17 -3.00
C VAL A 44 0.28 -11.23 -3.85
N LEU A 45 0.85 -12.43 -3.98
CA LEU A 45 0.22 -13.51 -4.75
C LEU A 45 -1.05 -14.06 -4.08
N ASN A 46 -1.16 -13.93 -2.75
CA ASN A 46 -2.32 -14.37 -2.00
C ASN A 46 -3.43 -13.31 -1.91
N ALA A 47 -3.29 -12.18 -2.62
CA ALA A 47 -4.27 -11.11 -2.63
C ALA A 47 -5.66 -11.62 -3.05
N GLY A 48 -6.65 -11.43 -2.19
CA GLY A 48 -8.03 -11.84 -2.43
C GLY A 48 -8.41 -13.24 -1.92
N SER A 49 -7.50 -13.93 -1.22
CA SER A 49 -7.91 -15.06 -0.38
C SER A 49 -8.60 -14.57 0.90
N ASP A 50 -9.49 -15.39 1.47
CA ASP A 50 -10.09 -15.15 2.79
C ASP A 50 -9.19 -15.64 3.95
N MET A 51 -7.91 -15.97 3.67
CA MET A 51 -6.95 -16.36 4.70
C MET A 51 -6.32 -15.12 5.34
N ASP A 52 -6.86 -14.74 6.50
CA ASP A 52 -6.36 -13.61 7.31
C ASP A 52 -5.14 -14.00 8.20
N ASP A 53 -4.82 -15.29 8.34
CA ASP A 53 -3.71 -15.77 9.17
C ASP A 53 -2.43 -15.97 8.35
N VAL A 54 -1.47 -15.07 8.57
CA VAL A 54 -0.14 -15.07 7.96
C VAL A 54 0.61 -16.39 8.22
N THR A 55 0.44 -16.98 9.40
CA THR A 55 1.12 -18.23 9.78
C THR A 55 0.61 -19.38 8.93
N GLN A 56 -0.71 -19.49 8.79
CA GLN A 56 -1.34 -20.50 7.94
C GLN A 56 -0.96 -20.33 6.47
N LEU A 57 -0.88 -19.09 5.99
CA LEU A 57 -0.43 -18.79 4.63
C LEU A 57 1.01 -19.28 4.39
N LEU A 58 1.93 -18.95 5.29
CA LEU A 58 3.33 -19.36 5.19
C LEU A 58 3.50 -20.88 5.26
N GLU A 59 2.70 -21.57 6.09
CA GLU A 59 2.71 -23.03 6.20
C GLU A 59 2.16 -23.71 4.93
N ALA A 60 1.03 -23.21 4.40
CA ALA A 60 0.39 -23.76 3.19
C ALA A 60 1.30 -23.66 1.96
N TYR A 61 2.13 -22.61 1.90
CA TYR A 61 3.06 -22.30 0.82
C TYR A 61 4.53 -22.31 1.29
N ARG A 62 4.90 -23.26 2.15
CA ARG A 62 6.28 -23.45 2.61
C ARG A 62 7.28 -23.77 1.48
N ASP A 63 6.78 -24.32 0.39
CA ASP A 63 7.49 -24.73 -0.84
C ASP A 63 7.38 -23.72 -1.97
N PHE A 64 6.74 -22.56 -1.73
CA PHE A 64 6.74 -21.43 -2.67
C PHE A 64 8.15 -20.90 -2.82
N GLU A 65 8.59 -20.70 -4.05
CA GLU A 65 9.87 -20.08 -4.38
C GLU A 65 9.68 -18.98 -5.43
N ILE A 66 10.52 -17.95 -5.33
CA ILE A 66 10.56 -16.86 -6.30
C ILE A 66 12.01 -16.51 -6.61
N GLU A 67 12.37 -16.57 -7.89
CA GLU A 67 13.74 -16.31 -8.34
C GLU A 67 13.79 -15.03 -9.19
N VAL A 68 14.82 -14.22 -8.94
CA VAL A 68 15.15 -13.05 -9.75
C VAL A 68 16.24 -13.45 -10.74
N ILE A 69 15.90 -13.46 -12.03
CA ILE A 69 16.81 -13.86 -13.10
C ILE A 69 17.31 -12.60 -13.82
N PRO A 70 18.62 -12.27 -13.76
CA PRO A 70 19.17 -11.13 -14.47
C PRO A 70 19.09 -11.33 -15.99
N GLN A 71 18.65 -10.29 -16.72
CA GLN A 71 18.63 -10.27 -18.18
C GLN A 71 19.13 -8.91 -18.69
N SER A 72 19.54 -8.87 -19.97
CA SER A 72 20.08 -7.65 -20.61
C SER A 72 19.12 -6.47 -20.67
N ARG A 73 17.81 -6.71 -20.54
CA ARG A 73 16.73 -5.70 -20.59
C ARG A 73 16.05 -5.49 -19.23
N GLY A 74 16.73 -5.81 -18.14
CA GLY A 74 16.19 -5.77 -16.78
C GLY A 74 15.79 -7.16 -16.26
N PRO A 75 15.56 -7.31 -14.94
CA PRO A 75 15.29 -8.60 -14.32
C PRO A 75 13.96 -9.19 -14.79
N ILE A 76 13.90 -10.52 -14.83
CA ILE A 76 12.66 -11.28 -14.95
C ILE A 76 12.45 -12.09 -13.67
N LEU A 77 11.21 -12.46 -13.38
CA LEU A 77 10.87 -13.29 -12.23
C LEU A 77 10.45 -14.69 -12.69
N SER A 78 10.82 -15.70 -11.92
CA SER A 78 10.23 -17.03 -11.96
C SER A 78 9.54 -17.29 -10.63
N VAL A 79 8.35 -17.89 -10.65
CA VAL A 79 7.63 -18.31 -9.45
C VAL A 79 7.33 -19.79 -9.52
N ASP A 80 7.55 -20.49 -8.42
CA ASP A 80 7.23 -21.89 -8.25
C ASP A 80 6.27 -22.09 -7.09
N ASN A 81 5.32 -23.01 -7.27
CA ASN A 81 4.32 -23.35 -6.26
C ASN A 81 3.49 -22.13 -5.76
N ALA A 82 3.18 -21.18 -6.66
CA ALA A 82 2.45 -19.96 -6.32
C ALA A 82 0.94 -20.22 -6.08
N PRO A 83 0.26 -19.36 -5.28
CA PRO A 83 -1.18 -19.38 -5.10
C PRO A 83 -1.96 -19.31 -6.43
N PRO A 84 -2.94 -20.20 -6.67
CA PRO A 84 -3.69 -20.21 -7.93
C PRO A 84 -4.62 -19.00 -8.09
N THR A 85 -5.00 -18.36 -6.98
CA THR A 85 -5.80 -17.12 -6.95
C THR A 85 -5.14 -15.94 -7.67
N ALA A 86 -3.81 -15.96 -7.84
CA ALA A 86 -3.07 -14.97 -8.61
C ALA A 86 -3.22 -15.13 -10.14
N PHE A 87 -3.86 -16.20 -10.63
CA PHE A 87 -3.90 -16.57 -12.04
C PHE A 87 -5.35 -16.65 -12.57
N VAL A 88 -5.52 -16.27 -13.83
CA VAL A 88 -6.75 -16.46 -14.62
C VAL A 88 -6.35 -17.16 -15.91
N ASP A 89 -6.94 -18.34 -16.17
CA ASP A 89 -6.61 -19.17 -17.33
C ASP A 89 -5.10 -19.44 -17.48
N GLY A 90 -4.42 -19.71 -16.35
CA GLY A 90 -2.97 -19.95 -16.30
C GLY A 90 -2.08 -18.71 -16.51
N ASN A 91 -2.67 -17.52 -16.66
CA ASN A 91 -1.94 -16.26 -16.78
C ASN A 91 -2.04 -15.46 -15.49
N MET A 92 -0.92 -14.96 -14.98
CA MET A 92 -0.90 -14.13 -13.79
C MET A 92 -1.67 -12.82 -14.03
N ILE A 93 -2.48 -12.40 -13.06
CA ILE A 93 -3.16 -11.11 -13.10
C ILE A 93 -2.10 -10.00 -13.24
N ARG A 94 -2.26 -9.12 -14.25
CA ARG A 94 -1.24 -8.09 -14.56
C ARG A 94 -0.90 -7.19 -13.39
N ALA A 95 -1.88 -6.82 -12.57
CA ALA A 95 -1.65 -5.99 -11.37
C ALA A 95 -0.81 -6.74 -10.32
N VAL A 96 -1.08 -8.02 -10.09
CA VAL A 96 -0.29 -8.87 -9.18
C VAL A 96 1.15 -8.99 -9.69
N GLN A 97 1.33 -9.18 -11.00
CA GLN A 97 2.65 -9.18 -11.62
C GLN A 97 3.39 -7.85 -11.41
N GLU A 98 2.73 -6.70 -11.60
CA GLU A 98 3.31 -5.38 -11.29
C GLU A 98 3.66 -5.19 -9.81
N HIS A 99 2.83 -5.71 -8.91
CA HIS A 99 3.09 -5.67 -7.47
C HIS A 99 4.34 -6.48 -7.12
N LEU A 100 4.56 -7.66 -7.71
CA LEU A 100 5.79 -8.43 -7.50
C LEU A 100 7.05 -7.63 -7.86
N PHE A 101 6.99 -6.87 -8.95
CA PHE A 101 8.10 -6.00 -9.35
C PHE A 101 8.23 -4.75 -8.46
N SER A 102 7.13 -4.25 -7.91
CA SER A 102 7.16 -3.19 -6.88
C SER A 102 7.81 -3.70 -5.59
N VAL A 103 7.49 -4.93 -5.17
CA VAL A 103 8.15 -5.61 -4.04
C VAL A 103 9.64 -5.74 -4.30
N LEU A 104 10.04 -6.20 -5.49
CA LEU A 104 11.46 -6.32 -5.85
C LEU A 104 12.16 -4.96 -5.76
N ARG A 105 11.60 -3.93 -6.39
CA ARG A 105 12.14 -2.56 -6.38
C ARG A 105 12.36 -2.07 -4.95
N ASP A 106 11.34 -2.16 -4.11
CA ASP A 106 11.36 -1.55 -2.79
C ASP A 106 12.22 -2.34 -1.80
N VAL A 107 12.15 -3.67 -1.79
CA VAL A 107 13.00 -4.50 -0.92
C VAL A 107 14.49 -4.34 -1.28
N VAL A 108 14.82 -4.30 -2.57
CA VAL A 108 16.20 -4.06 -3.04
C VAL A 108 16.66 -2.65 -2.68
N TYR A 109 15.85 -1.64 -3.02
CA TYR A 109 16.20 -0.24 -2.81
C TYR A 109 16.36 0.08 -1.33
N VAL A 110 15.39 -0.30 -0.49
CA VAL A 110 15.43 -0.08 0.96
C VAL A 110 16.67 -0.70 1.57
N ASN A 111 16.99 -1.95 1.23
CA ASN A 111 18.15 -2.65 1.78
C ASN A 111 19.49 -2.01 1.36
N HIS A 112 19.60 -1.50 0.13
CA HIS A 112 20.83 -0.89 -0.38
C HIS A 112 20.98 0.59 0.03
N ALA A 113 19.92 1.38 -0.12
CA ALA A 113 19.95 2.84 0.03
C ALA A 113 19.93 3.28 1.49
N LEU A 114 19.13 2.63 2.35
CA LEU A 114 18.97 3.07 3.74
C LEU A 114 20.22 2.86 4.59
N ASN A 115 20.95 1.76 4.37
CA ASN A 115 22.11 1.42 5.19
C ASN A 115 23.35 2.29 4.90
N ILE A 116 23.36 3.04 3.80
CA ILE A 116 24.55 3.77 3.34
C ILE A 116 24.32 5.28 3.33
N SER A 117 23.08 5.74 3.10
CA SER A 117 22.85 7.12 2.63
C SER A 117 22.14 8.04 3.65
N TYR A 118 21.54 7.50 4.71
CA TYR A 118 20.72 8.29 5.63
C TYR A 118 21.07 8.06 7.10
N ASP A 119 21.05 9.14 7.87
CA ASP A 119 21.06 9.10 9.33
C ASP A 119 19.62 8.88 9.84
N LEU A 120 19.24 7.62 10.01
CA LEU A 120 17.91 7.21 10.45
C LEU A 120 17.65 7.50 11.94
N ASP A 121 18.67 7.89 12.71
CA ASP A 121 18.51 8.36 14.09
C ASP A 121 18.09 9.85 14.11
N SER A 122 18.24 10.55 12.99
CA SER A 122 17.81 11.94 12.83
C SER A 122 16.41 12.06 12.20
N ARG A 123 15.61 13.01 12.70
CA ARG A 123 14.28 13.32 12.13
C ARG A 123 14.33 13.65 10.64
N ARG A 124 15.37 14.38 10.21
CA ARG A 124 15.55 14.78 8.82
C ARG A 124 15.92 13.59 7.94
N GLY A 125 16.83 12.72 8.40
CA GLY A 125 17.21 11.53 7.64
C GLY A 125 16.04 10.56 7.45
N VAL A 126 15.13 10.43 8.41
CA VAL A 126 13.88 9.66 8.25
C VAL A 126 13.00 10.27 7.16
N THR A 127 12.70 11.57 7.22
CA THR A 127 11.88 12.24 6.19
C THR A 127 12.51 12.16 4.80
N ASP A 128 13.82 12.38 4.69
CA ASP A 128 14.55 12.30 3.42
C ASP A 128 14.51 10.87 2.85
N ALA A 129 14.65 9.85 3.71
CA ALA A 129 14.51 8.44 3.32
C ALA A 129 13.09 8.11 2.81
N VAL A 130 12.04 8.57 3.51
CA VAL A 130 10.64 8.39 3.07
C VAL A 130 10.43 9.03 1.70
N PHE A 131 10.88 10.27 1.52
CA PHE A 131 10.79 10.98 0.25
C PHE A 131 11.50 10.24 -0.88
N ASP A 132 12.72 9.77 -0.66
CA ASP A 132 13.51 9.10 -1.70
C ASP A 132 12.98 7.71 -2.06
N ILE A 133 12.41 6.96 -1.10
CA ILE A 133 11.66 5.72 -1.38
C ILE A 133 10.45 6.03 -2.27
N LEU A 134 9.63 7.01 -1.90
CA LEU A 134 8.45 7.39 -2.67
C LEU A 134 8.80 7.94 -4.06
N ARG A 135 9.94 8.65 -4.20
CA ARG A 135 10.46 9.13 -5.48
C ARG A 135 10.95 7.96 -6.34
N ASN A 136 11.70 7.02 -5.77
CA ASN A 136 12.17 5.82 -6.49
C ASN A 136 10.99 4.94 -6.93
N ALA A 137 9.92 4.90 -6.15
CA ALA A 137 8.67 4.25 -6.48
C ALA A 137 7.83 4.97 -7.55
N ASP A 138 8.29 6.14 -8.02
CA ASP A 138 7.56 7.02 -8.93
C ASP A 138 6.18 7.42 -8.39
N ILE A 139 6.04 7.53 -7.06
CA ILE A 139 4.83 8.01 -6.39
C ILE A 139 4.85 9.53 -6.26
N VAL A 140 6.00 10.10 -5.90
CA VAL A 140 6.18 11.55 -5.87
C VAL A 140 6.70 12.00 -7.22
N ARG A 141 5.88 12.78 -7.93
CA ARG A 141 6.21 13.31 -9.27
C ARG A 141 6.06 14.83 -9.29
N PRO A 142 6.95 15.56 -9.98
CA PRO A 142 6.79 17.00 -10.18
C PRO A 142 5.56 17.28 -11.06
N ASN A 143 4.99 18.48 -10.92
CA ASN A 143 3.90 19.00 -11.76
C ASN A 143 2.57 18.22 -11.72
N LEU A 144 2.33 17.44 -10.68
CA LEU A 144 0.99 16.91 -10.39
C LEU A 144 0.16 17.94 -9.63
N ARG A 145 -1.15 17.97 -9.91
CA ARG A 145 -2.09 18.78 -9.13
C ARG A 145 -2.35 18.09 -7.78
N PRO A 146 -2.66 18.87 -6.72
CA PRO A 146 -3.17 18.32 -5.46
C PRO A 146 -4.51 17.59 -5.66
N ASP A 147 -4.47 16.29 -5.94
CA ASP A 147 -5.66 15.49 -6.25
C ASP A 147 -5.72 14.14 -5.51
N LEU A 148 -4.85 13.92 -4.53
CA LEU A 148 -4.76 12.66 -3.79
C LEU A 148 -5.53 12.71 -2.46
N ALA A 149 -6.56 11.86 -2.35
CA ALA A 149 -7.27 11.57 -1.12
C ALA A 149 -6.71 10.28 -0.48
N VAL A 150 -6.21 10.37 0.75
CA VAL A 150 -5.88 9.19 1.55
C VAL A 150 -7.15 8.69 2.21
N CYS A 151 -7.44 7.39 2.10
CA CYS A 151 -8.58 6.75 2.75
C CYS A 151 -8.08 5.72 3.78
N TRP A 152 -8.49 5.91 5.02
CA TRP A 152 -8.23 5.01 6.16
C TRP A 152 -9.52 4.36 6.64
N GLY A 153 -9.43 3.17 7.21
CA GLY A 153 -10.58 2.44 7.74
C GLY A 153 -10.28 0.96 7.94
N GLY A 154 -11.24 0.22 8.51
CA GLY A 154 -11.04 -1.18 8.88
C GLY A 154 -10.80 -2.14 7.71
N HIS A 155 -9.93 -3.13 7.92
CA HIS A 155 -9.79 -4.28 7.01
C HIS A 155 -11.02 -5.19 7.05
N SER A 156 -11.65 -5.31 8.23
CA SER A 156 -12.88 -6.08 8.48
C SER A 156 -14.02 -5.12 8.82
N ILE A 157 -14.96 -4.97 7.90
CA ILE A 157 -16.11 -4.07 8.00
C ILE A 157 -17.37 -4.75 7.48
N SER A 158 -18.52 -4.25 7.91
CA SER A 158 -19.82 -4.75 7.45
C SER A 158 -20.02 -4.49 5.95
N ARG A 159 -21.00 -5.18 5.35
CA ARG A 159 -21.35 -4.94 3.95
C ARG A 159 -21.89 -3.52 3.72
N ALA A 160 -22.68 -2.99 4.65
CA ALA A 160 -23.22 -1.64 4.58
C ALA A 160 -22.09 -0.60 4.58
N GLU A 161 -21.12 -0.73 5.48
CA GLU A 161 -19.93 0.14 5.52
C GLU A 161 -19.09 0.00 4.25
N TYR A 162 -18.87 -1.22 3.77
CA TYR A 162 -18.13 -1.45 2.53
C TYR A 162 -18.82 -0.79 1.33
N ASP A 163 -20.15 -0.89 1.23
CA ASP A 163 -20.93 -0.23 0.19
C ASP A 163 -20.86 1.30 0.30
N PHE A 164 -20.94 1.85 1.52
CA PHE A 164 -20.72 3.28 1.77
C PHE A 164 -19.32 3.76 1.34
N THR A 165 -18.26 3.01 1.66
CA THR A 165 -16.89 3.39 1.24
C THR A 165 -16.74 3.42 -0.28
N LYS A 166 -17.42 2.53 -1.01
CA LYS A 166 -17.48 2.58 -2.48
C LYS A 166 -18.24 3.80 -2.97
N ASP A 167 -19.33 4.18 -2.34
CA ASP A 167 -20.10 5.36 -2.74
C ASP A 167 -19.31 6.64 -2.54
N VAL A 168 -18.58 6.77 -1.43
CA VAL A 168 -17.64 7.88 -1.21
C VAL A 168 -16.54 7.85 -2.27
N GLY A 169 -15.91 6.70 -2.50
CA GLY A 169 -14.91 6.55 -3.56
C GLY A 169 -15.42 6.93 -4.95
N TYR A 170 -16.66 6.55 -5.27
CA TYR A 170 -17.32 6.92 -6.51
C TYR A 170 -17.48 8.44 -6.63
N GLN A 171 -17.89 9.13 -5.57
CA GLN A 171 -18.00 10.59 -5.54
C GLN A 171 -16.64 11.31 -5.65
N LEU A 172 -15.58 10.75 -5.06
CA LEU A 172 -14.21 11.21 -5.22
C LEU A 172 -13.76 11.07 -6.69
N GLY A 173 -13.97 9.89 -7.28
CA GLY A 173 -13.61 9.62 -8.67
C GLY A 173 -14.40 10.45 -9.68
N LEU A 174 -15.67 10.79 -9.42
CA LEU A 174 -16.42 11.72 -10.26
C LEU A 174 -15.84 13.16 -10.27
N ARG A 175 -15.03 13.51 -9.27
CA ARG A 175 -14.33 14.80 -9.16
C ARG A 175 -12.87 14.72 -9.59
N GLY A 176 -12.46 13.55 -10.09
CA GLY A 176 -11.12 13.26 -10.57
C GLY A 176 -10.05 13.12 -9.49
N LEU A 177 -10.46 12.86 -8.25
CA LEU A 177 -9.55 12.64 -7.13
C LEU A 177 -8.99 11.21 -7.15
N ASN A 178 -7.67 11.11 -7.08
CA ASN A 178 -6.92 9.88 -6.89
C ASN A 178 -7.04 9.37 -5.45
N ILE A 179 -6.76 8.09 -5.25
CA ILE A 179 -6.92 7.44 -3.94
C ILE A 179 -5.63 6.77 -3.49
N ALA A 180 -5.26 7.00 -2.23
CA ALA A 180 -4.23 6.24 -1.52
C ALA A 180 -4.83 5.50 -0.32
N THR A 181 -4.39 4.27 -0.05
CA THR A 181 -4.85 3.45 1.10
C THR A 181 -3.73 2.55 1.63
N GLY A 182 -4.01 1.80 2.70
CA GLY A 182 -3.19 0.69 3.22
C GLY A 182 -3.17 -0.58 2.37
N CYS A 183 -3.73 -0.58 1.16
CA CYS A 183 -3.79 -1.70 0.20
C CYS A 183 -4.73 -2.88 0.55
N GLY A 184 -5.05 -3.10 1.83
CA GLY A 184 -5.78 -4.28 2.30
C GLY A 184 -7.25 -4.38 1.86
N PRO A 185 -8.03 -5.28 2.49
CA PRO A 185 -9.45 -5.46 2.22
C PRO A 185 -10.31 -4.34 2.84
N GLY A 186 -11.63 -4.55 2.91
CA GLY A 186 -12.55 -3.61 3.57
C GLY A 186 -12.48 -2.18 3.02
N ALA A 187 -12.32 -1.22 3.94
CA ALA A 187 -12.29 0.21 3.64
C ALA A 187 -11.03 0.65 2.87
N MET A 188 -9.99 -0.19 2.78
CA MET A 188 -8.81 0.06 1.94
C MET A 188 -9.04 -0.34 0.47
N LYS A 189 -10.08 -1.13 0.19
CA LYS A 189 -10.45 -1.59 -1.16
C LYS A 189 -11.67 -0.89 -1.73
N GLY A 190 -12.68 -0.65 -0.90
CA GLY A 190 -13.97 -0.09 -1.32
C GLY A 190 -13.86 1.25 -2.07
N PRO A 191 -13.18 2.28 -1.52
CA PRO A 191 -13.03 3.58 -2.16
C PRO A 191 -12.42 3.49 -3.57
N MET A 192 -11.39 2.67 -3.74
CA MET A 192 -10.76 2.48 -5.05
C MET A 192 -11.73 1.84 -6.06
N LYS A 193 -12.56 0.86 -5.66
CA LYS A 193 -13.58 0.27 -6.54
C LYS A 193 -14.62 1.29 -6.97
N GLY A 194 -15.07 2.14 -6.05
CA GLY A 194 -15.96 3.25 -6.36
C GLY A 194 -15.34 4.24 -7.34
N ALA A 195 -14.12 4.68 -7.04
CA ALA A 195 -13.41 5.65 -7.87
C ALA A 195 -13.10 5.12 -9.26
N ALA A 196 -12.89 3.82 -9.44
CA ALA A 196 -12.72 3.22 -10.77
C ALA A 196 -13.93 3.47 -11.67
N ILE A 197 -15.15 3.39 -11.13
CA ILE A 197 -16.37 3.71 -11.86
C ILE A 197 -16.49 5.23 -12.08
N GLY A 198 -16.20 6.03 -11.05
CA GLY A 198 -16.23 7.50 -11.14
C GLY A 198 -15.29 8.04 -12.22
N HIS A 199 -14.02 7.64 -12.19
CA HIS A 199 -13.01 7.98 -13.20
C HIS A 199 -13.40 7.52 -14.60
N SER A 200 -13.98 6.31 -14.72
CA SER A 200 -14.44 5.82 -16.02
C SER A 200 -15.55 6.70 -16.60
N LYS A 201 -16.46 7.24 -15.77
CA LYS A 201 -17.51 8.16 -16.23
C LYS A 201 -16.96 9.53 -16.63
N GLN A 202 -15.86 9.96 -16.01
CA GLN A 202 -15.18 11.21 -16.34
C GLN A 202 -14.17 11.06 -17.49
N LEU A 203 -14.05 9.87 -18.09
CA LEU A 203 -13.03 9.56 -19.10
C LEU A 203 -11.61 9.93 -18.63
N GLN A 204 -11.34 9.73 -17.34
CA GLN A 204 -10.04 10.01 -16.78
C GLN A 204 -9.09 8.86 -17.10
N ASP A 205 -8.08 9.16 -17.90
CA ASP A 205 -7.07 8.18 -18.32
C ASP A 205 -6.07 7.90 -17.19
N MET A 206 -5.56 8.97 -16.57
CA MET A 206 -4.57 8.88 -15.48
C MET A 206 -5.28 8.73 -14.14
N ARG A 207 -5.34 7.49 -13.64
CA ARG A 207 -5.91 7.13 -12.35
C ARG A 207 -4.80 6.60 -11.47
N ARG A 208 -4.65 7.15 -10.27
CA ARG A 208 -3.66 6.68 -9.30
C ARG A 208 -4.39 6.05 -8.12
N TYR A 209 -4.16 4.74 -7.98
CA TYR A 209 -4.62 3.93 -6.86
C TYR A 209 -3.38 3.45 -6.13
N ILE A 210 -2.97 4.26 -5.16
CA ILE A 210 -1.71 4.11 -4.45
C ILE A 210 -1.94 3.19 -3.25
N GLY A 211 -1.20 2.10 -3.22
CA GLY A 211 -1.12 1.23 -2.06
C GLY A 211 0.17 1.51 -1.30
N ILE A 212 0.06 1.83 -0.02
CA ILE A 212 1.20 2.03 0.88
C ILE A 212 1.15 0.96 1.97
N THR A 213 2.14 0.06 1.98
CA THR A 213 2.25 -1.05 2.95
C THR A 213 3.66 -1.10 3.52
N GLU A 214 3.91 -2.00 4.46
CA GLU A 214 5.23 -2.35 4.97
C GLU A 214 5.32 -3.88 5.24
N PRO A 215 6.51 -4.46 5.45
CA PRO A 215 6.70 -5.91 5.62
C PRO A 215 5.90 -6.58 6.74
N GLY A 216 5.69 -5.90 7.87
CA GLY A 216 5.02 -6.46 9.04
C GLY A 216 3.53 -6.74 8.83
N ILE A 217 2.89 -5.98 7.94
CA ILE A 217 1.44 -5.99 7.73
C ILE A 217 1.04 -6.50 6.34
N ILE A 218 1.95 -6.49 5.34
CA ILE A 218 1.60 -6.83 3.95
C ILE A 218 0.96 -8.21 3.80
N ALA A 219 1.33 -9.16 4.66
CA ALA A 219 0.76 -10.51 4.63
C ALA A 219 -0.67 -10.58 5.19
N ALA A 220 -1.00 -9.75 6.19
CA ALA A 220 -2.34 -9.67 6.78
C ALA A 220 -3.26 -8.77 5.93
N GLU A 221 -2.70 -7.70 5.35
CA GLU A 221 -3.43 -6.71 4.55
C GLU A 221 -2.92 -6.72 3.11
N ALA A 222 -2.99 -7.89 2.47
CA ALA A 222 -2.46 -8.12 1.12
C ALA A 222 -2.95 -7.08 0.09
N PRO A 223 -2.05 -6.53 -0.75
CA PRO A 223 -2.42 -5.50 -1.71
C PRO A 223 -3.48 -5.97 -2.69
N ASN A 224 -4.65 -5.33 -2.66
CA ASN A 224 -5.73 -5.73 -3.55
C ASN A 224 -5.40 -5.36 -5.03
N PRO A 225 -5.76 -6.19 -6.03
CA PRO A 225 -5.32 -5.98 -7.43
C PRO A 225 -5.86 -4.73 -8.15
N ILE A 226 -6.66 -3.88 -7.48
CA ILE A 226 -7.02 -2.56 -8.06
C ILE A 226 -5.91 -1.53 -7.87
N VAL A 227 -5.03 -1.74 -6.88
CA VAL A 227 -3.86 -0.91 -6.63
C VAL A 227 -3.00 -0.95 -7.89
N ASN A 228 -2.65 0.21 -8.43
CA ASN A 228 -1.87 0.31 -9.67
C ASN A 228 -0.53 1.03 -9.47
N GLU A 229 -0.27 1.53 -8.26
CA GLU A 229 1.01 2.05 -7.78
C GLU A 229 1.21 1.51 -6.36
N LEU A 230 2.04 0.48 -6.19
CA LEU A 230 2.34 -0.10 -4.87
C LEU A 230 3.70 0.43 -4.38
N VAL A 231 3.79 0.75 -3.09
CA VAL A 231 5.06 0.99 -2.41
C VAL A 231 5.13 0.28 -1.07
N ILE A 232 6.30 -0.26 -0.76
CA ILE A 232 6.61 -0.93 0.50
C ILE A 232 7.59 -0.07 1.28
N LEU A 233 7.12 0.50 2.39
CA LEU A 233 7.93 1.26 3.32
C LEU A 233 8.63 0.30 4.30
N PRO A 234 9.73 0.73 4.97
CA PRO A 234 10.50 -0.16 5.81
C PRO A 234 9.80 -0.59 7.11
N ASP A 235 8.92 0.28 7.63
CA ASP A 235 8.23 0.11 8.91
C ASP A 235 6.93 0.95 8.95
N ILE A 236 6.15 0.75 10.02
CA ILE A 236 4.84 1.39 10.24
C ILE A 236 4.97 2.91 10.35
N GLU A 237 5.98 3.42 11.05
CA GLU A 237 6.17 4.85 11.26
C GLU A 237 6.47 5.58 9.94
N LYS A 238 7.32 5.01 9.09
CA LYS A 238 7.61 5.56 7.75
C LYS A 238 6.40 5.42 6.82
N ARG A 239 5.58 4.38 6.97
CA ARG A 239 4.27 4.25 6.29
C ARG A 239 3.32 5.37 6.71
N LEU A 240 3.20 5.66 8.01
CA LEU A 240 2.37 6.75 8.54
C LEU A 240 2.88 8.12 8.06
N GLU A 241 4.19 8.36 8.08
CA GLU A 241 4.76 9.59 7.52
C GLU A 241 4.46 9.71 6.02
N ALA A 242 4.60 8.63 5.25
CA ALA A 242 4.28 8.63 3.82
C ALA A 242 2.83 9.04 3.55
N PHE A 243 1.86 8.52 4.32
CA PHE A 243 0.46 8.92 4.17
C PHE A 243 0.26 10.43 4.36
N VAL A 244 0.72 10.99 5.47
CA VAL A 244 0.49 12.41 5.79
C VAL A 244 1.25 13.36 4.85
N ARG A 245 2.40 12.94 4.32
CA ARG A 245 3.18 13.72 3.34
C ARG A 245 2.55 13.72 1.95
N LEU A 246 1.85 12.66 1.58
CA LEU A 246 1.19 12.51 0.28
C LEU A 246 -0.24 13.07 0.27
N ALA A 247 -0.91 13.09 1.42
CA ALA A 247 -2.30 13.49 1.53
C ALA A 247 -2.51 14.97 1.19
N HIS A 248 -3.47 15.23 0.30
CA HIS A 248 -4.08 16.56 0.16
C HIS A 248 -5.42 16.64 0.91
N CYS A 249 -6.03 15.47 1.17
CA CYS A 249 -7.15 15.26 2.07
C CYS A 249 -7.08 13.84 2.62
N ILE A 250 -7.58 13.65 3.83
CA ILE A 250 -7.71 12.36 4.50
C ILE A 250 -9.20 12.13 4.79
N VAL A 251 -9.71 10.97 4.36
CA VAL A 251 -11.03 10.47 4.70
C VAL A 251 -10.87 9.25 5.58
N VAL A 252 -11.46 9.29 6.77
CA VAL A 252 -11.40 8.21 7.76
C VAL A 252 -12.76 7.56 7.87
N PHE A 253 -12.84 6.28 7.53
CA PHE A 253 -14.03 5.43 7.71
C PHE A 253 -13.95 4.70 9.06
N PRO A 254 -15.06 4.11 9.54
CA PRO A 254 -15.02 3.24 10.71
C PRO A 254 -13.98 2.11 10.57
N GLY A 255 -13.29 1.83 11.68
CA GLY A 255 -12.25 0.82 11.72
C GLY A 255 -11.86 0.40 13.13
N GLY A 256 -10.89 -0.52 13.21
CA GLY A 256 -10.36 -1.03 14.47
C GLY A 256 -9.17 -0.23 14.99
N ALA A 257 -8.29 -0.92 15.73
CA ALA A 257 -7.11 -0.32 16.35
C ALA A 257 -6.17 0.39 15.36
N GLY A 258 -5.93 -0.19 14.17
CA GLY A 258 -5.06 0.43 13.16
C GLY A 258 -5.61 1.77 12.65
N THR A 259 -6.92 1.88 12.46
CA THR A 259 -7.55 3.15 12.07
C THR A 259 -7.50 4.19 13.19
N ALA A 260 -7.64 3.76 14.45
CA ALA A 260 -7.47 4.62 15.61
C ALA A 260 -6.02 5.13 15.73
N GLU A 261 -5.02 4.28 15.49
CA GLU A 261 -3.60 4.64 15.44
C GLU A 261 -3.33 5.71 14.36
N GLU A 262 -3.81 5.49 13.14
CA GLU A 262 -3.67 6.43 12.02
C GLU A 262 -4.31 7.80 12.36
N LEU A 263 -5.50 7.79 12.96
CA LEU A 263 -6.21 9.01 13.35
C LEU A 263 -5.51 9.76 14.49
N LEU A 264 -5.08 9.06 15.55
CA LEU A 264 -4.31 9.68 16.64
C LEU A 264 -2.97 10.23 16.14
N TYR A 265 -2.32 9.55 15.21
CA TYR A 265 -1.09 10.02 14.57
C TYR A 265 -1.31 11.36 13.86
N VAL A 266 -2.31 11.48 12.98
CA VAL A 266 -2.54 12.74 12.28
C VAL A 266 -3.03 13.86 13.20
N LEU A 267 -3.87 13.55 14.19
CA LEU A 267 -4.31 14.54 15.18
C LEU A 267 -3.13 15.12 15.95
N SER A 268 -2.18 14.27 16.37
CA SER A 268 -0.97 14.73 17.06
C SER A 268 -0.15 15.73 16.23
N LEU A 269 -0.11 15.56 14.91
CA LEU A 269 0.57 16.48 13.99
C LEU A 269 -0.22 17.77 13.82
N LEU A 270 -1.54 17.69 13.64
CA LEU A 270 -2.39 18.86 13.39
C LEU A 270 -2.51 19.77 14.63
N MET A 271 -2.47 19.20 15.84
CA MET A 271 -2.51 19.96 17.09
C MET A 271 -1.18 20.66 17.42
N HIS A 272 -0.07 20.28 16.77
CA HIS A 272 1.22 20.88 17.06
C HIS A 272 1.24 22.34 16.57
N GLU A 273 1.62 23.30 17.43
CA GLU A 273 1.56 24.76 17.15
C GLU A 273 2.25 25.17 15.84
N ARG A 274 3.41 24.58 15.55
CA ARG A 274 4.16 24.76 14.29
C ARG A 274 3.38 24.38 13.01
N ASN A 275 2.27 23.67 13.12
CA ASN A 275 1.41 23.24 12.03
C ASN A 275 0.09 24.01 11.97
N ALA A 276 -0.13 25.04 12.80
CA ALA A 276 -1.39 25.80 12.85
C ALA A 276 -1.80 26.43 11.50
N ASP A 277 -0.83 26.77 10.66
CA ASP A 277 -1.08 27.33 9.32
C ASP A 277 -1.27 26.27 8.22
N GLN A 278 -1.04 24.99 8.54
CA GLN A 278 -1.26 23.91 7.57
C GLN A 278 -2.75 23.79 7.24
N ARG A 279 -3.03 23.40 5.99
CA ARG A 279 -4.39 23.21 5.48
C ARG A 279 -4.50 21.79 4.95
N LEU A 280 -4.88 20.87 5.82
CA LEU A 280 -5.15 19.47 5.49
C LEU A 280 -6.61 19.17 5.80
N GLY A 281 -7.38 18.76 4.80
CA GLY A 281 -8.76 18.34 5.02
C GLY A 281 -8.79 16.96 5.69
N LEU A 282 -9.30 16.87 6.91
CA LEU A 282 -9.53 15.63 7.65
C LEU A 282 -11.03 15.42 7.82
N ILE A 283 -11.58 14.35 7.25
CA ILE A 283 -13.03 14.08 7.23
C ILE A 283 -13.27 12.69 7.81
N LEU A 284 -14.02 12.61 8.90
CA LEU A 284 -14.54 11.35 9.44
C LEU A 284 -15.89 11.09 8.78
N ALA A 285 -16.02 9.96 8.07
CA ALA A 285 -17.18 9.66 7.25
C ALA A 285 -17.72 8.27 7.55
N ALA A 286 -18.98 8.20 7.97
CA ALA A 286 -19.71 6.96 8.23
C ALA A 286 -21.07 6.98 7.53
N SER A 287 -21.63 5.79 7.33
CA SER A 287 -23.04 5.64 7.01
C SER A 287 -23.91 6.09 8.19
N GLU A 288 -25.19 6.38 7.94
CA GLU A 288 -26.14 6.75 9.01
C GLU A 288 -26.26 5.65 10.08
N GLU A 289 -26.15 4.38 9.68
CA GLU A 289 -26.20 3.21 10.58
C GLU A 289 -24.97 3.12 11.49
N SER A 290 -23.83 3.71 11.09
CA SER A 290 -22.56 3.69 11.84
C SER A 290 -22.29 5.02 12.56
N LYS A 291 -23.29 5.90 12.74
CA LYS A 291 -23.08 7.22 13.38
C LYS A 291 -22.54 7.10 14.82
N ASP A 292 -23.04 6.12 15.57
CA ASP A 292 -22.72 5.92 16.99
C ASP A 292 -21.21 5.62 17.18
N TYR A 293 -20.57 5.03 16.17
CA TYR A 293 -19.12 4.79 16.17
C TYR A 293 -18.33 6.10 16.30
N PHE A 294 -18.65 7.11 15.49
CA PHE A 294 -17.94 8.39 15.53
C PHE A 294 -18.40 9.29 16.67
N GLU A 295 -19.64 9.15 17.17
CA GLU A 295 -20.06 9.81 18.40
C GLU A 295 -19.21 9.33 19.59
N ALA A 296 -19.03 8.02 19.72
CA ALA A 296 -18.17 7.44 20.76
C ALA A 296 -16.69 7.83 20.59
N PHE A 297 -16.21 7.85 19.35
CA PHE A 297 -14.82 8.23 19.07
C PHE A 297 -14.55 9.72 19.32
N ASP A 298 -15.46 10.62 18.92
CA ASP A 298 -15.36 12.06 19.21
C ASP A 298 -15.33 12.33 20.72
N ALA A 299 -16.21 11.66 21.49
CA ALA A 299 -16.19 11.74 22.95
C ALA A 299 -14.84 11.28 23.53
N PHE A 300 -14.31 10.15 23.06
CA PHE A 300 -12.99 9.67 23.48
C PHE A 300 -11.87 10.68 23.18
N ILE A 301 -11.88 11.30 22.00
CA ILE A 301 -10.90 12.32 21.62
C ILE A 301 -11.02 13.55 22.52
N ARG A 302 -12.24 14.06 22.77
CA ARG A 302 -12.45 15.22 23.65
C ARG A 302 -11.99 14.96 25.07
N ASP A 303 -12.31 13.77 25.60
CA ASP A 303 -11.93 13.36 26.96
C ASP A 303 -10.41 13.19 27.14
N THR A 304 -9.67 12.94 26.07
CA THR A 304 -8.22 12.63 26.13
C THR A 304 -7.32 13.73 25.61
N LEU A 305 -7.72 14.44 24.55
CA LEU A 305 -6.91 15.43 23.84
C LEU A 305 -7.47 16.86 23.95
N GLY A 306 -8.71 17.02 24.43
CA GLY A 306 -9.38 18.32 24.60
C GLY A 306 -10.41 18.64 23.52
N GLU A 307 -11.11 19.76 23.72
CA GLU A 307 -12.20 20.26 22.86
C GLU A 307 -11.76 20.77 21.48
#